data_AF-A0A8J7ISG8-F1
#
_entry.id   AF-A0A8J7ISG8-F1
#
_cell.length_a   1.000
_cell.length_b   1.000
_cell.length_c   1.000
_cell.angle_alpha   90.00
_cell.angle_beta   90.00
_cell.angle_gamma   90.00
#
_symmetry.space_group_name_H-M   'P 1'
#
loop_
_entity.id
_entity.type
_entity.pdbx_description
1 polymer ?
#
loop_
_entity_poly.entity_id
_entity_poly.type
_entity_poly.pdbx_seq_one_letter_code
_entity_poly.pdbx_strand_id
1 'polypeptide(L)'
;MRLANYNGDDLAALCVREDQTIQDAMRIMSNAGLRLVPVVAAQGGDFVGVIADGDIRRYLSENDDVHIPTSEVVNRSPVKIEADISVVDARAMMIRHGVEYMPLVRNNKIEALFVLWVASDSKSLTAVIMAGGLGKRLAPLTDDCPKPMLELGGKPILSHIIEGLRDQGVTRFVLSTNYLSEMIVNHFGDGAQLGVSISYVHEQKRLGTGGALSLVDVEELSEPFLCLNGDILNDIDVDGLRLQHQSNNWDATMVVRNFNYTVPYGLVKTSPEGDFVEAQEKPTIQFKINAGYYMLSKSVLRKVPEGKFYDLPTLFTDLQQSDMHGGTFVHEGRWIDIGDIAELSRARAIFEGKTS
;
A
#
# COMPACT_ATOMS: atom_id res chain seq x y z
N MET A 1 8.41 -14.27 -9.37
CA MET A 1 9.59 -13.43 -9.73
C MET A 1 9.63 -13.09 -11.22
N ARG A 2 9.44 -11.82 -11.57
CA ARG A 2 9.58 -11.29 -12.96
C ARG A 2 10.94 -10.58 -13.04
N LEU A 3 11.61 -10.69 -14.18
CA LEU A 3 12.85 -9.94 -14.42
C LEU A 3 12.52 -8.77 -15.35
N ALA A 4 12.66 -7.54 -14.87
CA ALA A 4 12.61 -6.35 -15.71
C ALA A 4 14.03 -6.02 -16.18
N ASN A 5 14.14 -5.48 -17.39
CA ASN A 5 15.39 -5.08 -18.01
C ASN A 5 15.24 -3.65 -18.53
N TYR A 6 15.79 -2.69 -17.81
CA TYR A 6 15.81 -1.28 -18.21
C TYR A 6 17.03 -1.02 -19.08
N ASN A 7 16.83 -0.45 -20.27
CA ASN A 7 17.89 -0.10 -21.23
C ASN A 7 17.55 1.20 -21.97
N GLY A 8 18.51 1.77 -22.70
CA GLY A 8 18.29 2.99 -23.49
C GLY A 8 17.87 4.20 -22.64
N ASP A 9 16.87 4.95 -23.11
CA ASP A 9 16.39 6.17 -22.44
C ASP A 9 15.78 5.88 -21.05
N ASP A 10 15.14 4.72 -20.88
CA ASP A 10 14.59 4.30 -19.60
C ASP A 10 15.69 4.11 -18.55
N LEU A 11 16.87 3.62 -18.96
CA LEU A 11 18.02 3.47 -18.06
C LEU A 11 18.63 4.83 -17.69
N ALA A 12 18.71 5.76 -18.63
CA ALA A 12 19.29 7.09 -18.39
C ALA A 12 18.52 7.86 -17.31
N ALA A 13 17.19 7.71 -17.27
CA ALA A 13 16.34 8.31 -16.24
C ALA A 13 16.53 7.71 -14.83
N LEU A 14 17.14 6.53 -14.73
CA LEU A 14 17.37 5.83 -13.47
C LEU A 14 18.77 6.08 -12.89
N CYS A 15 19.69 6.67 -13.65
CA CYS A 15 21.05 6.94 -13.21
C CYS A 15 21.16 8.26 -12.45
N VAL A 16 22.00 8.28 -11.42
CA VAL A 16 22.44 9.49 -10.71
C VAL A 16 23.94 9.71 -10.94
N ARG A 17 24.40 10.95 -11.06
CA ARG A 17 25.84 11.22 -11.17
C ARG A 17 26.52 11.27 -9.81
N GLU A 18 27.80 10.91 -9.76
CA GLU A 18 28.60 10.88 -8.53
C GLU A 18 28.74 12.23 -7.80
N ASP A 19 28.58 13.34 -8.54
CA ASP A 19 28.61 14.72 -8.04
C ASP A 19 27.22 15.29 -7.71
N GLN A 20 26.15 14.54 -7.98
CA GLN A 20 24.80 14.88 -7.50
C GLN A 20 24.60 14.41 -6.05
N THR A 21 23.52 14.88 -5.43
CA THR A 21 23.28 14.70 -3.99
C THR A 21 22.61 13.35 -3.67
N ILE A 22 22.72 12.90 -2.40
CA ILE A 22 21.92 11.78 -1.89
C ILE A 22 20.42 12.06 -2.08
N GLN A 23 19.97 13.31 -1.87
CA GLN A 23 18.60 13.73 -2.12
C GLN A 23 18.15 13.49 -3.57
N ASP A 24 19.02 13.73 -4.56
CA ASP A 24 18.72 13.43 -5.96
C ASP A 24 18.54 11.93 -6.20
N ALA A 25 19.42 11.10 -5.61
CA ALA A 25 19.30 9.65 -5.68
C ALA A 25 17.97 9.15 -5.08
N MET A 26 17.58 9.65 -3.90
CA MET A 26 16.30 9.33 -3.25
C MET A 26 15.09 9.74 -4.11
N ARG A 27 15.17 10.90 -4.78
CA ARG A 27 14.12 11.38 -5.68
C ARG A 27 13.96 10.47 -6.89
N ILE A 28 15.06 10.03 -7.51
CA ILE A 28 15.03 9.08 -8.63
C ILE A 28 14.44 7.74 -8.19
N MET A 29 14.89 7.20 -7.06
CA MET A 29 14.34 5.98 -6.44
C MET A 29 12.83 6.07 -6.25
N SER A 30 12.37 7.16 -5.63
CA SER A 30 10.94 7.39 -5.34
C SER A 30 10.11 7.51 -6.62
N ASN A 31 10.58 8.26 -7.63
CA ASN A 31 9.87 8.44 -8.89
C ASN A 31 9.80 7.15 -9.72
N ALA A 32 10.85 6.33 -9.66
CA ALA A 32 10.96 5.08 -10.41
C ALA A 32 10.36 3.87 -9.68
N GLY A 33 10.02 3.99 -8.39
CA GLY A 33 9.60 2.88 -7.55
C GLY A 33 10.70 1.84 -7.32
N LEU A 34 11.98 2.26 -7.34
CA LEU A 34 13.13 1.38 -7.13
C LEU A 34 13.78 1.66 -5.77
N ARG A 35 14.40 0.63 -5.18
CA ARG A 35 15.17 0.74 -3.92
C ARG A 35 16.68 0.90 -4.14
N LEU A 36 17.08 1.07 -5.41
CA LEU A 36 18.46 1.18 -5.84
C LEU A 36 18.56 2.03 -7.10
N VAL A 37 19.62 2.84 -7.20
CA VAL A 37 19.98 3.57 -8.43
C VAL A 37 21.43 3.30 -8.83
N PRO A 38 21.74 3.16 -10.14
CA PRO A 38 23.11 3.19 -10.64
C PRO A 38 23.74 4.57 -10.49
N VAL A 39 25.01 4.59 -10.09
CA VAL A 39 25.83 5.81 -10.03
C VAL A 39 26.77 5.84 -11.23
N VAL A 40 26.82 6.98 -11.91
CA VAL A 40 27.72 7.21 -13.05
C VAL A 40 28.67 8.38 -12.78
N ALA A 41 29.84 8.37 -13.42
CA ALA A 41 30.84 9.41 -13.26
C ALA A 41 30.32 10.76 -13.77
N ALA A 42 30.74 11.85 -13.14
CA ALA A 42 30.31 13.21 -13.50
C ALA A 42 30.71 13.57 -14.95
N GLN A 43 31.84 13.01 -15.41
CA GLN A 43 32.33 13.12 -16.78
C GLN A 43 32.44 11.74 -17.42
N GLY A 44 32.18 11.66 -18.73
CA GLY A 44 32.28 10.43 -19.48
C GLY A 44 31.08 9.49 -19.27
N GLY A 45 30.43 9.47 -18.11
CA GLY A 45 29.28 8.59 -17.81
C GLY A 45 29.70 7.14 -17.57
N ASP A 46 30.90 6.93 -17.02
CA ASP A 46 31.37 5.59 -16.63
C ASP A 46 30.59 5.09 -15.42
N PHE A 47 30.30 3.80 -15.36
CA PHE A 47 29.63 3.18 -14.23
C PHE A 47 30.55 3.19 -13.00
N VAL A 48 30.11 3.84 -11.92
CA VAL A 48 30.86 3.99 -10.67
C VAL A 48 30.44 2.94 -9.64
N GLY A 49 29.15 2.60 -9.61
CA GLY A 49 28.60 1.69 -8.61
C GLY A 49 27.09 1.83 -8.49
N VAL A 50 26.55 1.50 -7.33
CA VAL A 50 25.12 1.63 -7.01
C VAL A 50 24.93 2.22 -5.63
N ILE A 51 23.78 2.84 -5.40
CA ILE A 51 23.31 3.22 -4.06
C ILE A 51 21.98 2.53 -3.83
N ALA A 52 21.86 1.80 -2.72
CA ALA A 52 20.60 1.22 -2.26
C ALA A 52 20.07 1.96 -1.02
N ASP A 53 18.78 1.75 -0.69
CA ASP A 53 18.18 2.21 0.57
C ASP A 53 19.03 1.86 1.80
N GLY A 54 19.65 0.68 1.79
CA GLY A 54 20.52 0.23 2.87
C GLY A 54 21.78 1.08 3.05
N ASP A 55 22.33 1.61 1.97
CA ASP A 55 23.53 2.46 2.00
C ASP A 55 23.18 3.87 2.51
N ILE A 56 22.07 4.43 2.01
CA ILE A 56 21.54 5.72 2.47
C ILE A 56 21.18 5.64 3.96
N ARG A 57 20.45 4.60 4.37
CA ARG A 57 20.08 4.39 5.78
C ARG A 57 21.30 4.23 6.70
N ARG A 58 22.35 3.52 6.24
CA ARG A 58 23.59 3.35 7.01
C ARG A 58 24.32 4.68 7.17
N TYR A 59 24.36 5.50 6.12
CA TYR A 59 24.92 6.84 6.21
C TYR A 59 24.10 7.72 7.18
N LEU A 60 22.78 7.70 7.05
CA LEU A 60 21.86 8.50 7.86
C LEU A 60 21.72 8.05 9.32
N SER A 61 22.23 6.87 9.69
CA SER A 61 22.27 6.47 11.11
C SER A 61 23.37 7.17 11.90
N GLU A 62 24.35 7.77 11.22
CA GLU A 62 25.50 8.45 11.83
C GLU A 62 25.63 9.92 11.39
N ASN A 63 24.86 10.35 10.39
CA ASN A 63 24.92 11.67 9.76
C ASN A 63 23.50 12.15 9.39
N ASP A 64 23.29 13.47 9.27
CA ASP A 64 21.96 14.03 8.97
C ASP A 64 21.89 14.82 7.64
N ASP A 65 22.99 14.88 6.87
CA ASP A 65 23.06 15.71 5.66
C ASP A 65 22.82 14.91 4.37
N VAL A 66 21.73 15.19 3.67
CA VAL A 66 21.36 14.56 2.39
C VAL A 66 21.88 15.32 1.16
N HIS A 67 22.52 16.47 1.35
CA HIS A 67 23.04 17.31 0.27
C HIS A 67 24.50 16.99 -0.10
N ILE A 68 25.09 15.97 0.51
CA ILE A 68 26.43 15.50 0.16
C ILE A 68 26.42 14.73 -1.17
N PRO A 69 27.58 14.65 -1.86
CA PRO A 69 27.69 13.91 -3.12
C PRO A 69 27.42 12.42 -2.96
N THR A 70 26.81 11.80 -3.98
CA THR A 70 26.58 10.35 -4.03
C THR A 70 27.87 9.54 -3.99
N SER A 71 29.02 10.12 -4.39
CA SER A 71 30.35 9.50 -4.31
C SER A 71 30.77 9.07 -2.89
N GLU A 72 30.17 9.66 -1.85
CA GLU A 72 30.46 9.37 -0.44
C GLU A 72 29.75 8.11 0.07
N VAL A 73 28.64 7.71 -0.56
CA VAL A 73 27.80 6.58 -0.10
C VAL A 73 27.70 5.45 -1.11
N VAL A 74 28.29 5.61 -2.30
CA VAL A 74 28.22 4.63 -3.38
C VAL A 74 28.90 3.30 -3.02
N ASN A 75 28.18 2.20 -3.23
CA ASN A 75 28.78 0.88 -3.26
C ASN A 75 29.48 0.66 -4.62
N ARG A 76 30.81 0.72 -4.61
CA ARG A 76 31.67 0.57 -5.81
C ARG A 76 31.85 -0.87 -6.29
N SER A 77 31.43 -1.85 -5.50
CA SER A 77 31.58 -3.28 -5.81
C SER A 77 30.25 -4.03 -5.74
N PRO A 78 29.21 -3.61 -6.50
CA PRO A 78 27.96 -4.34 -6.56
C PRO A 78 28.14 -5.67 -7.28
N VAL A 79 27.23 -6.61 -7.03
CA VAL A 79 27.08 -7.79 -7.88
C VAL A 79 26.60 -7.31 -9.25
N LYS A 80 27.36 -7.60 -10.31
CA LYS A 80 27.15 -7.10 -11.68
C LYS A 80 27.38 -8.19 -12.71
N ILE A 81 26.85 -7.98 -13.92
CA ILE A 81 27.07 -8.84 -15.09
C ILE A 81 28.06 -8.14 -16.01
N GLU A 82 29.09 -8.85 -16.45
CA GLU A 82 30.14 -8.31 -17.34
C GLU A 82 30.25 -9.04 -18.69
N ALA A 83 29.37 -10.02 -18.93
CA ALA A 83 29.37 -10.84 -20.14
C ALA A 83 27.95 -10.97 -20.72
N ASP A 84 27.86 -11.39 -21.99
CA ASP A 84 26.59 -11.78 -22.59
C ASP A 84 25.92 -12.87 -21.76
N ILE A 85 24.66 -12.65 -21.41
CA ILE A 85 23.90 -13.54 -20.54
C ILE A 85 22.46 -13.63 -21.03
N SER A 86 21.87 -14.82 -20.92
CA SER A 86 20.43 -14.95 -21.14
C SER A 86 19.66 -14.38 -19.95
N VAL A 87 18.41 -13.95 -20.19
CA VAL A 87 17.48 -13.53 -19.13
C VAL A 87 17.33 -14.62 -18.05
N VAL A 88 17.37 -15.90 -18.45
CA VAL A 88 17.23 -17.04 -17.53
C VAL A 88 18.46 -17.17 -16.61
N ASP A 89 19.65 -17.02 -17.18
CA ASP A 89 20.91 -17.13 -16.44
C ASP A 89 21.16 -15.92 -15.55
N ALA A 90 20.81 -14.71 -16.01
CA ALA A 90 20.84 -13.49 -15.20
C ALA A 90 19.95 -13.65 -13.96
N ARG A 91 18.72 -14.15 -14.15
CA ARG A 91 17.83 -14.45 -13.03
C ARG A 91 18.43 -15.47 -12.06
N ALA A 92 19.00 -16.57 -12.56
CA ALA A 92 19.62 -17.59 -11.72
C ALA A 92 20.82 -17.05 -10.93
N MET A 93 21.61 -16.16 -11.53
CA MET A 93 22.72 -15.48 -10.88
C MET A 93 22.22 -14.55 -9.77
N MET A 94 21.19 -13.75 -10.02
CA MET A 94 20.58 -12.86 -9.01
C MET A 94 20.05 -13.64 -7.80
N ILE A 95 19.37 -14.76 -8.02
CA ILE A 95 18.91 -15.65 -6.93
C ILE A 95 20.09 -16.20 -6.13
N ARG A 96 21.12 -16.72 -6.82
CA ARG A 96 22.30 -17.32 -6.18
C ARG A 96 23.06 -16.33 -5.30
N HIS A 97 23.15 -15.08 -5.75
CA HIS A 97 23.83 -14.01 -5.02
C HIS A 97 22.91 -13.28 -4.02
N GLY A 98 21.61 -13.59 -3.99
CA GLY A 98 20.65 -12.96 -3.08
C GLY A 98 20.46 -11.47 -3.33
N VAL A 99 20.48 -11.03 -4.59
CA VAL A 99 20.36 -9.61 -4.97
C VAL A 99 19.11 -9.34 -5.80
N GLU A 100 18.43 -8.23 -5.50
CA GLU A 100 17.23 -7.77 -6.21
C GLU A 100 17.56 -6.94 -7.46
N TYR A 101 18.78 -6.40 -7.54
CA TYR A 101 19.23 -5.52 -8.62
C TYR A 101 20.59 -5.97 -9.10
N MET A 102 20.81 -5.97 -10.41
CA MET A 102 22.07 -6.39 -11.00
C MET A 102 22.35 -5.58 -12.29
N PRO A 103 23.29 -4.63 -12.26
CA PRO A 103 23.67 -3.88 -13.45
C PRO A 103 24.43 -4.77 -14.44
N LEU A 104 24.14 -4.62 -15.73
CA LEU A 104 24.94 -5.12 -16.85
C LEU A 104 25.92 -4.03 -17.26
N VAL A 105 27.21 -4.32 -17.11
CA VAL A 105 28.29 -3.36 -17.36
C VAL A 105 29.20 -3.88 -18.46
N ARG A 106 29.37 -3.11 -19.54
CA ARG A 106 30.36 -3.39 -20.60
C ARG A 106 31.18 -2.16 -20.89
N ASN A 107 32.48 -2.33 -21.10
CA ASN A 107 33.40 -1.23 -21.41
C ASN A 107 33.25 -0.03 -20.44
N ASN A 108 33.11 -0.32 -19.14
CA ASN A 108 32.84 0.67 -18.08
C ASN A 108 31.51 1.44 -18.22
N LYS A 109 30.58 1.02 -19.08
CA LYS A 109 29.24 1.60 -19.22
C LYS A 109 28.20 0.66 -18.68
N ILE A 110 27.20 1.21 -18.00
CA ILE A 110 25.98 0.48 -17.71
C ILE A 110 25.13 0.43 -18.99
N GLU A 111 24.84 -0.77 -19.47
CA GLU A 111 24.00 -0.98 -20.65
C GLU A 111 22.57 -1.37 -20.26
N ALA A 112 22.42 -2.01 -19.10
CA ALA A 112 21.13 -2.38 -18.56
C ALA A 112 21.13 -2.45 -17.04
N LEU A 113 19.96 -2.31 -16.45
CA LEU A 113 19.70 -2.66 -15.06
C LEU A 113 18.70 -3.82 -15.03
N PHE A 114 19.14 -5.00 -14.59
CA PHE A 114 18.24 -6.09 -14.28
C PHE A 114 17.65 -5.86 -12.90
N VAL A 115 16.33 -5.79 -12.86
CA VAL A 115 15.57 -5.72 -11.61
C VAL A 115 14.85 -7.04 -11.46
N LEU A 116 15.33 -7.82 -10.50
CA LEU A 116 14.62 -8.95 -10.00
C LEU A 116 13.54 -8.39 -9.10
N TRP A 117 12.42 -8.09 -9.73
CA TRP A 117 11.18 -8.08 -9.01
C TRP A 117 11.05 -9.50 -8.48
N VAL A 118 11.37 -9.64 -7.19
CA VAL A 118 10.43 -10.26 -6.29
C VAL A 118 9.13 -9.49 -6.54
N ALA A 119 8.42 -9.87 -7.61
CA ALA A 119 7.14 -10.47 -7.39
C ALA A 119 7.40 -11.38 -6.19
N SER A 120 7.21 -10.79 -5.01
CA SER A 120 6.11 -11.16 -4.14
C SER A 120 5.44 -12.35 -4.80
N ASP A 121 5.33 -13.47 -4.10
CA ASP A 121 4.26 -14.38 -4.44
C ASP A 121 2.90 -13.66 -4.25
N SER A 122 2.65 -12.60 -5.03
CA SER A 122 1.40 -12.05 -5.49
C SER A 122 0.79 -12.95 -6.58
N LYS A 123 1.44 -14.08 -6.91
CA LYS A 123 0.71 -15.35 -6.85
C LYS A 123 0.40 -15.66 -5.38
N SER A 124 -0.47 -14.93 -4.70
CA SER A 124 -1.88 -14.91 -5.04
C SER A 124 -2.64 -14.06 -4.01
N LEU A 125 -2.07 -12.93 -3.56
CA LEU A 125 -2.70 -12.14 -2.50
C LEU A 125 -4.15 -11.84 -2.90
N THR A 126 -5.07 -12.25 -2.02
CA THR A 126 -6.49 -12.09 -2.21
C THR A 126 -6.95 -10.88 -1.42
N ALA A 127 -7.71 -10.00 -2.07
CA ALA A 127 -8.30 -8.84 -1.43
C ALA A 127 -9.81 -9.06 -1.25
N VAL A 128 -10.26 -9.06 0.00
CA VAL A 128 -11.68 -9.05 0.35
C VAL A 128 -12.13 -7.61 0.51
N ILE A 129 -12.97 -7.12 -0.40
CA ILE A 129 -13.50 -5.76 -0.36
C ILE A 129 -14.91 -5.77 0.21
N MET A 130 -15.09 -5.05 1.31
CA MET A 130 -16.37 -4.89 2.00
C MET A 130 -17.20 -3.81 1.27
N ALA A 131 -18.02 -4.23 0.31
CA ALA A 131 -18.80 -3.38 -0.60
C ALA A 131 -20.32 -3.41 -0.35
N GLY A 132 -20.78 -3.97 0.77
CA GLY A 132 -22.21 -4.16 1.10
C GLY A 132 -22.91 -2.97 1.81
N GLY A 133 -22.27 -1.81 1.94
CA GLY A 133 -22.83 -0.67 2.67
C GLY A 133 -23.96 0.07 1.92
N LEU A 134 -25.02 0.46 2.65
CA LEU A 134 -26.16 1.24 2.09
C LEU A 134 -25.80 2.67 1.67
N GLY A 135 -24.66 3.21 2.12
CA GLY A 135 -24.24 4.55 1.71
C GLY A 135 -25.12 5.71 2.18
N LYS A 136 -26.11 5.52 3.09
CA LYS A 136 -27.15 6.51 3.47
C LYS A 136 -26.71 7.98 3.66
N ARG A 137 -25.47 8.24 4.10
CA ARG A 137 -24.91 9.60 4.23
C ARG A 137 -24.69 10.31 2.89
N LEU A 138 -24.74 9.57 1.79
CA LEU A 138 -24.64 10.03 0.40
C LEU A 138 -26.00 10.05 -0.30
N ALA A 139 -27.11 9.81 0.41
CA ALA A 139 -28.44 9.99 -0.17
C ALA A 139 -28.61 11.45 -0.68
N PRO A 140 -29.27 11.67 -1.82
CA PRO A 140 -30.01 10.69 -2.63
C PRO A 140 -29.15 9.93 -3.66
N LEU A 141 -27.84 10.20 -3.77
CA LEU A 141 -26.97 9.56 -4.77
C LEU A 141 -26.88 8.04 -4.61
N THR A 142 -27.19 7.54 -3.40
CA THR A 142 -27.12 6.11 -3.06
C THR A 142 -28.48 5.42 -2.99
N ASP A 143 -29.57 6.11 -3.39
CA ASP A 143 -30.93 5.54 -3.38
C ASP A 143 -31.17 4.55 -4.53
N ASP A 144 -30.44 4.71 -5.65
CA ASP A 144 -30.54 3.83 -6.82
C ASP A 144 -29.16 3.37 -7.34
N CYS A 145 -28.08 3.69 -6.62
CA CYS A 145 -26.71 3.33 -6.97
C CYS A 145 -25.92 2.96 -5.72
N PRO A 146 -25.33 1.75 -5.63
CA PRO A 146 -24.54 1.38 -4.45
C PRO A 146 -23.30 2.29 -4.38
N LYS A 147 -22.93 2.70 -3.16
CA LYS A 147 -21.81 3.63 -2.93
C LYS A 147 -20.53 3.29 -3.72
N PRO A 148 -20.04 2.03 -3.78
CA PRO A 148 -18.83 1.69 -4.53
C PRO A 148 -18.94 1.91 -6.05
N MET A 149 -20.16 2.07 -6.58
CA MET A 149 -20.44 2.34 -7.99
C MET A 149 -20.53 3.83 -8.33
N LEU A 150 -20.50 4.73 -7.33
CA LEU A 150 -20.44 6.16 -7.60
C LEU A 150 -19.17 6.52 -8.37
N GLU A 151 -19.29 7.41 -9.34
CA GLU A 151 -18.19 7.72 -10.25
C GLU A 151 -17.27 8.84 -9.74
N LEU A 152 -15.98 8.64 -10.02
CA LEU A 152 -14.89 9.60 -9.93
C LEU A 152 -14.12 9.58 -11.25
N GLY A 153 -14.00 10.72 -11.94
CA GLY A 153 -13.27 10.81 -13.20
C GLY A 153 -13.79 9.84 -14.28
N GLY A 154 -15.09 9.57 -14.32
CA GLY A 154 -15.74 8.68 -15.29
C GLY A 154 -15.59 7.18 -15.01
N LYS A 155 -15.11 6.77 -13.84
CA LYS A 155 -15.05 5.37 -13.40
C LYS A 155 -15.62 5.20 -11.99
N PRO A 156 -16.24 4.04 -11.66
CA PRO A 156 -16.66 3.72 -10.30
C PRO A 156 -15.52 3.81 -9.27
N ILE A 157 -15.82 4.22 -8.04
CA ILE A 157 -14.88 4.18 -6.89
C ILE A 157 -14.21 2.80 -6.78
N LEU A 158 -15.01 1.73 -6.87
CA LEU A 158 -14.50 0.36 -6.77
C LEU A 158 -13.52 -0.01 -7.90
N SER A 159 -13.67 0.58 -9.09
CA SER A 159 -12.70 0.39 -10.19
C SER A 159 -11.34 0.96 -9.82
N HIS A 160 -11.29 2.15 -9.23
CA HIS A 160 -10.03 2.77 -8.78
C HIS A 160 -9.33 1.94 -7.70
N ILE A 161 -10.10 1.35 -6.78
CA ILE A 161 -9.55 0.46 -5.73
C ILE A 161 -8.95 -0.80 -6.36
N ILE A 162 -9.70 -1.48 -7.24
CA ILE A 162 -9.26 -2.73 -7.88
C ILE A 162 -8.04 -2.47 -8.78
N GLU A 163 -8.08 -1.42 -9.60
CA GLU A 163 -6.96 -1.05 -10.47
C GLU A 163 -5.71 -0.70 -9.65
N GLY A 164 -5.85 0.10 -8.58
CA GLY A 164 -4.73 0.47 -7.72
C GLY A 164 -4.07 -0.74 -7.01
N LEU A 165 -4.87 -1.71 -6.56
CA LEU A 165 -4.35 -2.96 -5.97
C LEU A 165 -3.77 -3.91 -7.02
N ARG A 166 -4.37 -3.98 -8.22
CA ARG A 166 -3.85 -4.75 -9.36
C ARG A 166 -2.47 -4.27 -9.78
N ASP A 167 -2.27 -2.95 -9.83
CA ASP A 167 -1.00 -2.37 -10.23
C ASP A 167 0.10 -2.67 -9.19
N GLN A 168 -0.28 -3.03 -7.97
CA GLN A 168 0.59 -3.59 -6.92
C GLN A 168 0.67 -5.14 -6.92
N GLY A 169 0.06 -5.80 -7.91
CA GLY A 169 0.12 -7.25 -8.11
C GLY A 169 -1.02 -8.06 -7.49
N VAL A 170 -2.00 -7.44 -6.84
CA VAL A 170 -3.19 -8.14 -6.31
C VAL A 170 -4.11 -8.52 -7.47
N THR A 171 -4.31 -9.81 -7.70
CA THR A 171 -5.07 -10.30 -8.87
C THR A 171 -6.31 -11.13 -8.53
N ARG A 172 -6.53 -11.42 -7.24
CA ARG A 172 -7.74 -12.13 -6.76
C ARG A 172 -8.52 -11.24 -5.82
N PHE A 173 -9.81 -11.10 -6.08
CA PHE A 173 -10.70 -10.25 -5.30
C PHE A 173 -11.95 -11.03 -4.91
N VAL A 174 -12.38 -10.86 -3.66
CA VAL A 174 -13.68 -11.31 -3.17
C VAL A 174 -14.47 -10.06 -2.81
N LEU A 175 -15.58 -9.81 -3.49
CA LEU A 175 -16.43 -8.64 -3.22
C LEU A 175 -17.59 -9.05 -2.33
N SER A 176 -17.65 -8.52 -1.10
CA SER A 176 -18.83 -8.64 -0.25
C SER A 176 -19.87 -7.63 -0.69
N THR A 177 -21.03 -8.10 -1.16
CA THR A 177 -22.10 -7.26 -1.70
C THR A 177 -23.40 -7.48 -0.95
N ASN A 178 -24.24 -6.46 -0.85
CA ASN A 178 -25.59 -6.54 -0.25
C ASN A 178 -26.56 -5.77 -1.16
N TYR A 179 -26.85 -4.52 -0.82
CA TYR A 179 -27.77 -3.66 -1.51
C TYR A 179 -27.33 -3.37 -2.95
N LEU A 180 -28.25 -3.55 -3.90
CA LEU A 180 -28.02 -3.39 -5.34
C LEU A 180 -26.81 -4.19 -5.87
N SER A 181 -26.55 -5.38 -5.29
CA SER A 181 -25.43 -6.24 -5.66
C SER A 181 -25.37 -6.57 -7.16
N GLU A 182 -26.51 -6.71 -7.82
CA GLU A 182 -26.60 -6.98 -9.26
C GLU A 182 -25.87 -5.91 -10.09
N MET A 183 -25.90 -4.63 -9.69
CA MET A 183 -25.18 -3.57 -10.41
C MET A 183 -23.66 -3.77 -10.36
N ILE A 184 -23.14 -4.20 -9.21
CA ILE A 184 -21.72 -4.50 -9.02
C ILE A 184 -21.34 -5.75 -9.84
N VAL A 185 -22.13 -6.82 -9.75
CA VAL A 185 -21.89 -8.08 -10.47
C VAL A 185 -21.93 -7.85 -11.99
N ASN A 186 -22.94 -7.14 -12.49
CA ASN A 186 -23.09 -6.88 -13.93
C ASN A 186 -21.98 -5.98 -14.48
N HIS A 187 -21.47 -5.04 -13.70
CA HIS A 187 -20.39 -4.15 -14.13
C HIS A 187 -19.02 -4.85 -14.14
N PHE A 188 -18.69 -5.58 -13.07
CA PHE A 188 -17.36 -6.15 -12.88
C PHE A 188 -17.20 -7.58 -13.43
N GLY A 189 -18.29 -8.35 -13.52
CA GLY A 189 -18.28 -9.73 -14.00
C GLY A 189 -17.27 -10.60 -13.24
N ASP A 190 -16.49 -11.40 -13.96
CA ASP A 190 -15.39 -12.18 -13.39
C ASP A 190 -14.09 -11.38 -13.20
N GLY A 191 -14.08 -10.08 -13.50
CA GLY A 191 -12.92 -9.21 -13.43
C GLY A 191 -11.97 -9.28 -14.64
N ALA A 192 -12.26 -10.10 -15.65
CA ALA A 192 -11.34 -10.32 -16.77
C ALA A 192 -11.03 -9.02 -17.54
N GLN A 193 -12.01 -8.11 -17.67
CA GLN A 193 -11.82 -6.80 -18.32
C GLN A 193 -10.82 -5.90 -17.59
N LEU A 194 -10.64 -6.10 -16.29
CA LEU A 194 -9.68 -5.38 -15.45
C LEU A 194 -8.35 -6.11 -15.32
N GLY A 195 -8.22 -7.32 -15.89
CA GLY A 195 -7.02 -8.15 -15.78
C GLY A 195 -6.87 -8.84 -14.42
N VAL A 196 -7.98 -9.09 -13.72
CA VAL A 196 -8.04 -9.71 -12.39
C VAL A 196 -9.11 -10.82 -12.36
N SER A 197 -9.18 -11.58 -11.27
CA SER A 197 -10.24 -12.54 -10.98
C SER A 197 -11.09 -12.03 -9.82
N ILE A 198 -12.40 -11.99 -10.01
CA ILE A 198 -13.37 -11.52 -9.01
C ILE A 198 -14.36 -12.64 -8.69
N SER A 199 -14.50 -12.95 -7.40
CA SER A 199 -15.62 -13.72 -6.83
C SER A 199 -16.48 -12.82 -5.94
N TYR A 200 -17.66 -13.32 -5.58
CA TYR A 200 -18.65 -12.54 -4.85
C TYR A 200 -19.19 -13.31 -3.66
N VAL A 201 -19.34 -12.60 -2.56
CA VAL A 201 -20.09 -13.04 -1.38
C VAL A 201 -21.29 -12.12 -1.24
N HIS A 202 -22.49 -12.71 -1.13
CA HIS A 202 -23.71 -11.94 -0.97
C HIS A 202 -24.21 -11.99 0.48
N GLU A 203 -24.21 -10.83 1.14
CA GLU A 203 -24.78 -10.67 2.46
C GLU A 203 -26.32 -10.55 2.35
N GLN A 204 -27.06 -11.44 3.00
CA GLN A 204 -28.54 -11.34 3.06
C GLN A 204 -29.04 -10.19 3.95
N LYS A 205 -28.22 -9.80 4.93
CA LYS A 205 -28.45 -8.70 5.86
C LYS A 205 -27.11 -8.05 6.18
N ARG A 206 -27.11 -6.81 6.64
CA ARG A 206 -25.87 -6.11 7.01
C ARG A 206 -25.14 -6.85 8.14
N LEU A 207 -23.93 -7.33 7.86
CA LEU A 207 -23.08 -8.02 8.84
C LEU A 207 -21.96 -7.15 9.43
N GLY A 208 -21.99 -5.84 9.19
CA GLY A 208 -20.97 -4.91 9.70
C GLY A 208 -19.76 -4.81 8.78
N THR A 209 -18.64 -4.31 9.29
CA THR A 209 -17.40 -4.12 8.50
C THR A 209 -16.52 -5.36 8.41
N GLY A 210 -16.82 -6.43 9.16
CA GLY A 210 -16.06 -7.68 9.15
C GLY A 210 -16.90 -8.95 9.11
N GLY A 211 -18.20 -8.89 9.40
CA GLY A 211 -19.02 -10.11 9.53
C GLY A 211 -19.16 -10.91 8.23
N ALA A 212 -19.04 -10.28 7.06
CA ALA A 212 -19.06 -11.01 5.79
C ALA A 212 -17.85 -11.93 5.59
N LEU A 213 -16.75 -11.73 6.34
CA LEU A 213 -15.63 -12.66 6.34
C LEU A 213 -16.02 -14.07 6.78
N SER A 214 -17.09 -14.21 7.57
CA SER A 214 -17.64 -15.53 7.94
C SER A 214 -18.32 -16.28 6.80
N LEU A 215 -18.61 -15.60 5.69
CA LEU A 215 -19.29 -16.16 4.52
C LEU A 215 -18.32 -16.46 3.36
N VAL A 216 -17.06 -16.02 3.47
CA VAL A 216 -16.04 -16.22 2.43
C VAL A 216 -15.52 -17.65 2.50
N ASP A 217 -15.40 -18.30 1.34
CA ASP A 217 -14.71 -19.59 1.26
C ASP A 217 -13.21 -19.39 1.57
N VAL A 218 -12.75 -20.04 2.62
CA VAL A 218 -11.36 -19.94 3.11
C VAL A 218 -10.37 -20.43 2.06
N GLU A 219 -10.76 -21.32 1.15
CA GLU A 219 -9.92 -21.81 0.05
C GLU A 219 -9.71 -20.76 -1.05
N GLU A 220 -10.62 -19.78 -1.19
CA GLU A 220 -10.44 -18.66 -2.11
C GLU A 220 -9.37 -17.67 -1.62
N LEU A 221 -9.12 -17.62 -0.31
CA LEU A 221 -8.20 -16.68 0.33
C LEU A 221 -6.73 -17.10 0.20
N SER A 222 -5.84 -16.12 0.16
CA SER A 222 -4.40 -16.31 0.40
C SER A 222 -4.07 -16.33 1.90
N GLU A 223 -2.82 -16.66 2.24
CA GLU A 223 -2.30 -16.60 3.60
C GLU A 223 -1.02 -15.74 3.63
N PRO A 224 -1.05 -14.51 4.20
CA PRO A 224 -2.24 -13.79 4.67
C PRO A 224 -3.11 -13.28 3.49
N PHE A 225 -4.25 -12.66 3.80
CA PHE A 225 -5.11 -11.97 2.84
C PHE A 225 -5.37 -10.52 3.24
N LEU A 226 -5.66 -9.67 2.25
CA LEU A 226 -6.00 -8.27 2.47
C LEU A 226 -7.52 -8.15 2.67
N CYS A 227 -7.95 -7.35 3.64
CA CYS A 227 -9.34 -6.95 3.83
C CYS A 227 -9.42 -5.42 3.88
N LEU A 228 -10.41 -4.84 3.21
CA LEU A 228 -10.54 -3.38 3.11
C LEU A 228 -11.98 -2.94 2.91
N ASN A 229 -12.28 -1.72 3.31
CA ASN A 229 -13.56 -1.09 3.00
C ASN A 229 -13.61 -0.63 1.54
N GLY A 230 -14.75 -0.82 0.88
CA GLY A 230 -14.95 -0.47 -0.54
C GLY A 230 -15.17 1.02 -0.83
N ASP A 231 -14.92 1.91 0.13
CA ASP A 231 -15.14 3.35 0.05
C ASP A 231 -13.91 4.22 0.35
N ILE A 232 -12.76 3.58 0.51
CA ILE A 232 -11.51 4.26 0.85
C ILE A 232 -10.52 4.09 -0.30
N LEU A 233 -10.16 5.23 -0.92
CA LEU A 233 -9.08 5.29 -1.90
C LEU A 233 -7.77 5.59 -1.19
N ASN A 234 -6.76 4.76 -1.42
CA ASN A 234 -5.42 5.00 -0.90
C ASN A 234 -4.33 4.52 -1.88
N ASP A 235 -3.09 4.80 -1.52
CA ASP A 235 -1.85 4.39 -2.19
C ASP A 235 -0.95 3.60 -1.23
N ILE A 236 -1.57 2.76 -0.39
CA ILE A 236 -0.85 1.97 0.61
C ILE A 236 0.19 1.04 -0.06
N ASP A 237 1.36 0.92 0.55
CA ASP A 237 2.37 -0.10 0.20
C ASP A 237 1.91 -1.49 0.71
N VAL A 238 1.24 -2.24 -0.17
CA VAL A 238 0.70 -3.57 0.16
C VAL A 238 1.82 -4.58 0.47
N ASP A 239 2.95 -4.50 -0.23
CA ASP A 239 4.08 -5.41 0.01
C ASP A 239 4.77 -5.08 1.33
N GLY A 240 4.98 -3.79 1.64
CA GLY A 240 5.46 -3.34 2.94
C GLY A 240 4.56 -3.78 4.10
N LEU A 241 3.24 -3.61 3.95
CA LEU A 241 2.24 -4.09 4.92
C LEU A 241 2.36 -5.61 5.13
N ARG A 242 2.43 -6.39 4.04
CA ARG A 242 2.53 -7.85 4.10
C ARG A 242 3.83 -8.32 4.75
N LEU A 243 4.95 -7.71 4.39
CA LEU A 243 6.26 -8.01 4.97
C LEU A 243 6.27 -7.72 6.47
N GLN A 244 5.75 -6.57 6.89
CA GLN A 244 5.71 -6.21 8.31
C GLN A 244 4.77 -7.12 9.11
N HIS A 245 3.61 -7.48 8.55
CA HIS A 245 2.69 -8.44 9.14
C HIS A 245 3.39 -9.78 9.44
N GLN A 246 4.08 -10.32 8.43
CA GLN A 246 4.78 -11.60 8.52
C GLN A 246 6.00 -11.52 9.46
N SER A 247 6.85 -10.50 9.33
CA SER A 247 8.08 -10.39 10.11
C SER A 247 7.83 -10.24 11.62
N ASN A 248 6.70 -9.67 12.00
CA ASN A 248 6.30 -9.51 13.39
C ASN A 248 5.42 -10.66 13.92
N ASN A 249 5.13 -11.68 13.10
CA ASN A 249 4.24 -12.79 13.45
C ASN A 249 2.88 -12.32 13.99
N TRP A 250 2.29 -11.31 13.35
CA TRP A 250 0.95 -10.85 13.69
C TRP A 250 -0.11 -11.68 13.00
N ASP A 251 -1.20 -12.02 13.70
CA ASP A 251 -2.38 -12.66 13.12
C ASP A 251 -3.28 -11.64 12.41
N ALA A 252 -3.28 -10.39 12.88
CA ALA A 252 -3.97 -9.28 12.22
C ALA A 252 -3.16 -8.00 12.30
N THR A 253 -3.19 -7.20 11.24
CA THR A 253 -2.56 -5.88 11.20
C THR A 253 -3.56 -4.86 10.72
N MET A 254 -3.82 -3.84 11.56
CA MET A 254 -4.65 -2.70 11.20
C MET A 254 -3.78 -1.62 10.57
N VAL A 255 -4.19 -1.13 9.41
CA VAL A 255 -3.57 0.07 8.83
C VAL A 255 -4.12 1.29 9.56
N VAL A 256 -3.23 2.14 10.05
CA VAL A 256 -3.55 3.35 10.80
C VAL A 256 -2.88 4.56 10.18
N ARG A 257 -3.48 5.74 10.37
CA ARG A 257 -2.89 7.03 9.99
C ARG A 257 -2.68 7.89 11.21
N ASN A 258 -1.60 8.67 11.22
CA ASN A 258 -1.47 9.75 12.19
C ASN A 258 -2.47 10.86 11.87
N PHE A 259 -3.21 11.29 12.89
CA PHE A 259 -4.23 12.32 12.81
C PHE A 259 -4.01 13.35 13.91
N ASN A 260 -3.85 14.61 13.50
CA ASN A 260 -3.64 15.72 14.40
C ASN A 260 -4.92 16.54 14.48
N TYR A 261 -5.49 16.65 15.68
CA TYR A 261 -6.64 17.51 15.93
C TYR A 261 -6.23 18.66 16.83
N THR A 262 -6.29 19.87 16.30
CA THR A 262 -6.12 21.09 17.10
C THR A 262 -7.48 21.48 17.67
N VAL A 263 -7.60 21.40 19.00
CA VAL A 263 -8.80 21.90 19.68
C VAL A 263 -8.82 23.43 19.52
N PRO A 264 -9.89 24.05 19.00
CA PRO A 264 -9.90 25.49 18.75
C PRO A 264 -10.08 26.34 20.03
N TYR A 265 -10.07 25.71 21.20
CA TYR A 265 -10.33 26.28 22.52
C TYR A 265 -9.25 25.86 23.53
N GLY A 266 -9.14 26.61 24.63
CA GLY A 266 -8.37 26.18 25.80
C GLY A 266 -9.01 24.98 26.49
N LEU A 267 -8.26 23.89 26.63
CA LEU A 267 -8.65 22.75 27.45
C LEU A 267 -8.27 23.02 28.91
N VAL A 268 -9.23 22.91 29.82
CA VAL A 268 -8.99 22.98 31.27
C VAL A 268 -9.26 21.61 31.85
N LYS A 269 -8.27 21.08 32.58
CA LYS A 269 -8.42 19.84 33.35
C LYS A 269 -8.71 20.21 34.80
N THR A 270 -9.72 19.55 35.37
CA THR A 270 -10.09 19.70 36.78
C THR A 270 -9.98 18.36 37.50
N SER A 271 -9.81 18.39 38.82
CA SER A 271 -9.99 17.19 39.65
C SER A 271 -11.47 16.78 39.68
N PRO A 272 -11.81 15.57 40.18
CA PRO A 272 -13.20 15.17 40.40
C PRO A 272 -14.00 16.13 41.30
N GLU A 273 -13.32 16.82 42.23
CA GLU A 273 -13.89 17.81 43.16
C GLU A 273 -14.06 19.20 42.52
N GLY A 274 -13.50 19.41 41.33
CA GLY A 274 -13.62 20.65 40.55
C GLY A 274 -12.46 21.63 40.67
N ASP A 275 -11.38 21.25 41.37
CA ASP A 275 -10.19 22.11 41.49
C ASP A 275 -9.43 22.19 40.17
N PHE A 276 -8.86 23.37 39.88
CA PHE A 276 -8.03 23.59 38.70
C PHE A 276 -6.74 22.76 38.74
N VAL A 277 -6.43 22.03 37.65
CA VAL A 277 -5.21 21.22 37.53
C VAL A 277 -4.25 21.78 36.48
N GLU A 278 -4.71 21.89 35.23
CA GLU A 278 -3.91 22.42 34.13
C GLU A 278 -4.80 23.07 33.07
N ALA A 279 -4.24 24.04 32.33
CA ALA A 279 -4.84 24.58 31.13
C ALA A 279 -3.86 24.50 29.96
N GLN A 280 -4.37 24.10 28.80
CA GLN A 280 -3.62 24.08 27.55
C GLN A 280 -4.40 24.87 26.52
N GLU A 281 -3.81 25.93 25.98
CA GLU A 281 -4.45 26.76 24.94
C GLU A 281 -4.25 26.14 23.57
N LYS A 282 -5.35 25.93 22.83
CA LYS A 282 -5.38 25.35 21.49
C LYS A 282 -4.44 24.14 21.31
N PRO A 283 -4.51 23.13 22.20
CA PRO A 283 -3.60 22.00 22.12
C PRO A 283 -3.86 21.22 20.84
N THR A 284 -2.78 20.75 20.23
CA THR A 284 -2.86 19.77 19.14
C THR A 284 -2.66 18.39 19.74
N ILE A 285 -3.69 17.56 19.63
CA ILE A 285 -3.67 16.19 20.12
C ILE A 285 -3.42 15.26 18.94
N GLN A 286 -2.46 14.36 19.08
CA GLN A 286 -2.09 13.38 18.07
C GLN A 286 -2.76 12.05 18.40
N PHE A 287 -3.44 11.48 17.42
CA PHE A 287 -4.08 10.18 17.51
C PHE A 287 -3.74 9.33 16.29
N LYS A 288 -3.98 8.03 16.40
CA LYS A 288 -3.98 7.12 15.26
C LYS A 288 -5.41 6.76 14.91
N ILE A 289 -5.80 7.03 13.67
CA ILE A 289 -7.13 6.66 13.15
C ILE A 289 -7.03 5.41 12.28
N ASN A 290 -8.08 4.62 12.27
CA ASN A 290 -8.19 3.44 11.42
C ASN A 290 -8.31 3.86 9.95
N ALA A 291 -7.45 3.33 9.09
CA ALA A 291 -7.43 3.64 7.67
C ALA A 291 -8.37 2.74 6.84
N GLY A 292 -9.04 1.77 7.46
CA GLY A 292 -9.99 0.85 6.84
C GLY A 292 -9.37 -0.22 5.96
N TYR A 293 -8.08 -0.51 6.15
CA TYR A 293 -7.33 -1.58 5.49
C TYR A 293 -6.71 -2.48 6.55
N TYR A 294 -6.67 -3.78 6.27
CA TYR A 294 -6.24 -4.81 7.21
C TYR A 294 -5.50 -5.93 6.47
N MET A 295 -4.38 -6.39 7.04
CA MET A 295 -3.75 -7.65 6.63
C MET A 295 -4.10 -8.71 7.67
N LEU A 296 -4.72 -9.80 7.24
CA LEU A 296 -5.30 -10.80 8.12
C LEU A 296 -4.76 -12.19 7.78
N SER A 297 -4.34 -12.94 8.79
CA SER A 297 -4.05 -14.36 8.66
C SER A 297 -5.36 -15.17 8.65
N LYS A 298 -5.46 -16.29 7.94
CA LYS A 298 -6.72 -17.07 7.93
C LYS A 298 -7.14 -17.55 9.31
N SER A 299 -6.16 -17.71 10.22
CA SER A 299 -6.38 -18.05 11.63
C SER A 299 -7.42 -17.16 12.31
N VAL A 300 -7.50 -15.86 11.96
CA VAL A 300 -8.40 -14.89 12.61
C VAL A 300 -9.88 -15.10 12.27
N LEU A 301 -10.18 -15.79 11.17
CA LEU A 301 -11.56 -16.06 10.76
C LEU A 301 -12.33 -16.85 11.84
N ARG A 302 -11.63 -17.66 12.65
CA ARG A 302 -12.22 -18.39 13.80
C ARG A 302 -12.81 -17.48 14.88
N LYS A 303 -12.46 -16.19 14.88
CA LYS A 303 -12.99 -15.17 15.80
C LYS A 303 -14.20 -14.43 15.23
N VAL A 304 -14.42 -14.48 13.91
CA VAL A 304 -15.54 -13.80 13.26
C VAL A 304 -16.81 -14.66 13.44
N PRO A 305 -17.85 -14.17 14.14
CA PRO A 305 -19.05 -14.95 14.37
C PRO A 305 -19.89 -15.08 13.10
N GLU A 306 -20.27 -16.31 12.77
CA GLU A 306 -21.06 -16.63 11.57
C GLU A 306 -22.42 -15.90 11.55
N GLY A 307 -22.70 -15.21 10.45
CA GLY A 307 -24.00 -14.59 10.18
C GLY A 307 -24.43 -13.50 11.17
N LYS A 308 -23.48 -12.95 11.94
CA LYS A 308 -23.73 -11.88 12.92
C LYS A 308 -23.08 -10.57 12.50
N PHE A 309 -23.63 -9.48 13.02
CA PHE A 309 -23.00 -8.17 12.91
C PHE A 309 -21.67 -8.19 13.64
N TYR A 310 -20.60 -7.85 12.93
CA TYR A 310 -19.24 -7.84 13.46
C TYR A 310 -18.43 -6.76 12.74
N ASP A 311 -17.80 -5.88 13.51
CA ASP A 311 -16.95 -4.82 12.99
C ASP A 311 -15.48 -5.19 13.12
N LEU A 312 -14.67 -4.91 12.09
CA LEU A 312 -13.25 -5.28 12.07
C LEU A 312 -12.44 -4.72 13.25
N PRO A 313 -12.68 -3.50 13.77
CA PRO A 313 -12.03 -3.05 15.00
C PRO A 313 -12.28 -3.96 16.22
N THR A 314 -13.46 -4.58 16.32
CA THR A 314 -13.78 -5.53 17.39
C THR A 314 -12.87 -6.75 17.36
N LEU A 315 -12.42 -7.17 16.16
CA LEU A 315 -11.43 -8.24 16.02
C LEU A 315 -10.21 -7.98 16.90
N PHE A 316 -9.64 -6.78 16.85
CA PHE A 316 -8.43 -6.45 17.62
C PHE A 316 -8.66 -6.48 19.12
N THR A 317 -9.87 -6.16 19.59
CA THR A 317 -10.26 -6.34 20.99
C THR A 317 -10.37 -7.82 21.36
N ASP A 318 -10.92 -8.66 20.48
CA ASP A 318 -11.04 -10.11 20.70
C ASP A 318 -9.67 -10.82 20.66
N LEU A 319 -8.73 -10.33 19.84
CA LEU A 319 -7.35 -10.83 19.79
C LEU A 319 -6.64 -10.63 21.14
N GLN A 320 -6.82 -9.49 21.80
CA GLN A 320 -6.22 -9.19 23.11
C GLN A 320 -6.63 -10.17 24.21
N GLN A 321 -7.77 -10.84 24.06
CA GLN A 321 -8.28 -11.84 25.01
C GLN A 321 -7.87 -13.28 24.61
N SER A 322 -6.92 -13.42 23.70
CA SER A 322 -6.50 -14.71 23.14
C SER A 322 -4.98 -14.83 23.04
N ASP A 323 -4.53 -15.95 22.47
CA ASP A 323 -3.13 -16.24 22.14
C ASP A 323 -2.66 -15.59 20.84
N MET A 324 -3.54 -14.89 20.11
CA MET A 324 -3.22 -14.23 18.85
C MET A 324 -2.67 -12.82 19.05
N HIS A 325 -1.90 -12.34 18.06
CA HIS A 325 -1.24 -11.05 18.11
C HIS A 325 -1.77 -10.07 17.05
N GLY A 326 -2.30 -8.92 17.52
CA GLY A 326 -2.66 -7.80 16.68
C GLY A 326 -1.54 -6.75 16.60
N GLY A 327 -1.29 -6.22 15.41
CA GLY A 327 -0.33 -5.14 15.16
C GLY A 327 -0.91 -3.97 14.39
N THR A 328 -0.09 -2.95 14.16
CA THR A 328 -0.47 -1.77 13.35
C THR A 328 0.59 -1.46 12.30
N PHE A 329 0.14 -1.02 11.13
CA PHE A 329 0.98 -0.51 10.04
C PHE A 329 0.62 0.95 9.79
N VAL A 330 1.60 1.86 9.83
CA VAL A 330 1.34 3.30 9.68
C VAL A 330 1.38 3.66 8.19
N HIS A 331 0.31 4.25 7.67
CA HIS A 331 0.22 4.79 6.32
C HIS A 331 0.21 6.32 6.32
N GLU A 332 1.16 6.93 5.63
CA GLU A 332 1.28 8.40 5.52
C GLU A 332 0.93 8.93 4.11
N GLY A 333 0.66 8.06 3.15
CA GLY A 333 0.37 8.44 1.76
C GLY A 333 -1.00 9.08 1.56
N ARG A 334 -1.53 9.07 0.34
CA ARG A 334 -2.90 9.50 0.03
C ARG A 334 -3.93 8.59 0.71
N TRP A 335 -4.97 9.20 1.26
CA TRP A 335 -6.12 8.51 1.84
C TRP A 335 -7.36 9.40 1.72
N ILE A 336 -8.38 8.90 1.05
CA ILE A 336 -9.64 9.60 0.79
C ILE A 336 -10.77 8.67 1.22
N ASP A 337 -11.37 8.95 2.38
CA ASP A 337 -12.60 8.30 2.84
C ASP A 337 -13.81 9.01 2.25
N ILE A 338 -14.53 8.34 1.36
CA ILE A 338 -15.68 8.92 0.66
C ILE A 338 -16.92 8.76 1.56
N GLY A 339 -16.90 9.31 2.77
CA GLY A 339 -17.92 9.06 3.79
C GLY A 339 -19.26 9.77 3.54
N ASP A 340 -19.21 10.94 2.90
CA ASP A 340 -20.34 11.86 2.70
C ASP A 340 -20.21 12.68 1.41
N ILE A 341 -21.20 13.55 1.15
CA ILE A 341 -21.29 14.34 -0.08
C ILE A 341 -20.12 15.32 -0.22
N ALA A 342 -19.64 15.89 0.88
CA ALA A 342 -18.51 16.83 0.84
C ALA A 342 -17.22 16.08 0.46
N GLU A 343 -17.00 14.90 1.05
CA GLU A 343 -15.86 14.05 0.68
C GLU A 343 -15.91 13.56 -0.75
N LEU A 344 -17.08 13.13 -1.23
CA LEU A 344 -17.27 12.74 -2.62
C LEU A 344 -16.98 13.90 -3.58
N SER A 345 -17.43 15.10 -3.24
CA SER A 345 -17.18 16.30 -4.07
C SER A 345 -15.70 16.65 -4.12
N ARG A 346 -14.99 16.56 -2.99
CA ARG A 346 -13.53 16.72 -2.94
C ARG A 346 -12.81 15.67 -3.78
N ALA A 347 -13.21 14.40 -3.64
CA ALA A 347 -12.66 13.32 -4.45
C ALA A 347 -12.87 13.58 -5.95
N ARG A 348 -14.07 14.00 -6.39
CA ARG A 348 -14.34 14.33 -7.79
C ARG A 348 -13.44 15.44 -8.31
N ALA A 349 -13.25 16.52 -7.54
CA ALA A 349 -12.38 17.62 -7.94
C ALA A 349 -10.94 17.16 -8.20
N ILE A 350 -10.40 16.30 -7.31
CA ILE A 350 -9.06 15.70 -7.45
C ILE A 350 -8.97 14.89 -8.75
N PHE A 351 -9.95 14.04 -9.03
CA PHE A 351 -9.93 13.15 -10.21
C PHE A 351 -10.27 13.84 -11.53
N GLU A 352 -10.94 15.00 -11.50
CA GLU A 352 -11.25 15.81 -12.68
C GLU A 352 -10.14 16.83 -13.03
N GLY A 353 -9.04 16.85 -12.28
CA GLY A 353 -7.95 17.81 -12.48
C GLY A 353 -8.32 19.25 -12.12
N LYS A 354 -9.42 19.45 -11.39
CA LYS A 354 -9.81 20.74 -10.82
C LYS A 354 -9.17 20.87 -9.44
N THR A 355 -7.90 21.25 -9.39
CA THR A 355 -7.26 21.62 -8.12
C THR A 355 -7.97 22.84 -7.53
N SER A 356 -8.56 22.68 -6.35
CA SER A 356 -8.98 23.75 -5.45
C SER A 356 -7.80 24.38 -4.75
#